data_AF-A0A953DFR9-F1
#
_entry.id   AF-A0A953DFR9-F1
#
_cell.length_a   1.000
_cell.length_b   1.000
_cell.length_c   1.000
_cell.angle_alpha   90.00
_cell.angle_beta   90.00
_cell.angle_gamma   90.00
#
_symmetry.space_group_name_H-M   'P 1'
#
loop_
_entity.id
_entity.type
_entity.pdbx_description
1 polymer ?
#
loop_
_entity_poly.entity_id
_entity_poly.type
_entity_poly.pdbx_seq_one_letter_code
_entity_poly.pdbx_strand_id
1 'polypeptide(L)'
;MAAALCLCGCPRRIEPSKPKTGPARAYQLLGMTPERETSQLEERREDVEVDTRDFERIPHVVATGETPLIRLDGARARLFGDAEGTRGWSVDNFVLLEVLDEQGRLIRRASAGFAQTVQIGADHVDNVGPMSFTFEPGEVDLTSMLPDSAPFKVRATALDVGGVGRVSDLYLVLGYPEREAGDDLRDQ
;
A
#
# COMPACT_ATOMS: atom_id res chain seq x y z
N MET A 1 3.46 -64.62 -3.88
CA MET A 1 2.74 -63.32 -3.77
C MET A 1 2.50 -63.07 -2.29
N ALA A 2 2.83 -61.95 -1.65
CA ALA A 2 3.55 -60.74 -1.99
C ALA A 2 4.01 -60.15 -0.63
N ALA A 3 5.23 -59.62 -0.55
CA ALA A 3 5.74 -58.97 0.66
C ALA A 3 5.40 -57.46 0.60
N ALA A 4 4.65 -56.97 1.59
CA ALA A 4 4.33 -55.56 1.75
C ALA A 4 5.42 -54.87 2.57
N LEU A 5 6.20 -54.00 1.91
CA LEU A 5 7.15 -53.08 2.54
C LEU A 5 6.43 -51.78 2.91
N CYS A 6 6.20 -51.56 4.20
CA CYS A 6 5.78 -50.26 4.72
C CYS A 6 6.98 -49.32 4.79
N LEU A 7 7.01 -48.31 3.90
CA LEU A 7 7.96 -47.20 3.96
C LEU A 7 7.46 -46.15 4.97
N CYS A 8 8.07 -46.11 6.15
CA CYS A 8 7.90 -45.02 7.10
C CYS A 8 8.68 -43.79 6.61
N GLY A 9 7.99 -42.87 5.93
CA GLY A 9 8.54 -41.56 5.61
C GLY A 9 8.55 -40.66 6.85
N CYS A 10 9.74 -40.32 7.35
CA CYS A 10 9.90 -39.32 8.41
C CYS A 10 9.45 -37.94 7.88
N PRO A 11 8.44 -37.28 8.48
CA PRO A 11 8.12 -35.91 8.11
C PRO A 11 9.30 -35.02 8.50
N ARG A 12 9.95 -34.42 7.50
CA ARG A 12 10.98 -33.40 7.69
C ARG A 12 10.31 -32.22 8.39
N ARG A 13 10.53 -32.09 9.70
CA ARG A 13 10.03 -30.97 10.51
C ARG A 13 10.67 -29.70 9.96
N ILE A 14 9.92 -28.95 9.15
CA ILE A 14 10.30 -27.61 8.75
C ILE A 14 10.22 -26.78 10.02
N GLU A 15 11.37 -26.39 10.58
CA GLU A 15 11.38 -25.46 11.68
C GLU A 15 10.74 -24.16 11.21
N PRO A 16 9.69 -23.65 11.87
CA PRO A 16 9.12 -22.37 11.52
C PRO A 16 10.23 -21.32 11.66
N SER A 17 10.54 -20.64 10.56
CA SER A 17 11.50 -19.54 10.54
C SER A 17 11.12 -18.55 11.64
N LYS A 18 12.07 -18.26 12.54
CA LYS A 18 11.85 -17.32 13.65
C LYS A 18 11.29 -16.00 13.09
N PRO A 19 10.20 -15.46 13.68
CA PRO A 19 9.67 -14.17 13.24
C PRO A 19 10.75 -13.10 13.36
N LYS A 20 10.95 -12.34 12.28
CA LYS A 20 11.89 -11.21 12.28
C LYS A 20 11.33 -10.12 13.21
N THR A 21 12.21 -9.55 14.03
CA THR A 21 11.91 -8.43 14.92
C THR A 21 12.87 -7.29 14.60
N GLY A 22 12.39 -6.04 14.62
CA GLY A 22 13.23 -4.88 14.38
C GLY A 22 12.45 -3.57 14.50
N PRO A 23 13.15 -2.42 14.50
CA PRO A 23 12.49 -1.12 14.50
C PRO A 23 11.65 -0.94 13.24
N ALA A 24 10.56 -0.18 13.35
CA ALA A 24 9.77 0.21 12.20
C ALA A 24 10.62 1.06 11.23
N ARG A 25 10.37 0.89 9.93
CA ARG A 25 11.01 1.68 8.86
C ARG A 25 9.94 2.51 8.18
N ALA A 26 10.10 3.83 8.18
CA ALA A 26 9.17 4.75 7.55
C ALA A 26 9.77 5.36 6.28
N TYR A 27 8.92 5.52 5.26
CA TYR A 27 9.27 6.13 3.98
C TYR A 27 8.19 7.14 3.61
N GLN A 28 8.55 8.41 3.47
CA GLN A 28 7.61 9.43 3.00
C GLN A 28 7.25 9.15 1.54
N LEU A 29 5.97 8.94 1.28
CA LEU A 29 5.41 8.77 -0.06
C LEU A 29 4.98 10.10 -0.64
N LEU A 30 4.26 10.92 0.14
CA LEU A 30 3.79 12.24 -0.26
C LEU A 30 4.09 13.25 0.84
N GLY A 31 4.51 14.44 0.45
CA GLY A 31 4.58 15.58 1.34
C GLY A 31 3.26 16.36 1.35
N MET A 32 2.93 16.97 2.48
CA MET A 32 1.77 17.85 2.58
C MET A 32 1.76 18.86 1.43
N THR A 33 0.68 18.83 0.67
CA THR A 33 0.41 19.78 -0.41
C THR A 33 -0.83 20.57 -0.05
N PRO A 34 -0.73 21.91 0.08
CA PRO A 34 -1.86 22.73 0.45
C PRO A 34 -2.93 22.72 -0.65
N GLU A 35 -4.13 23.13 -0.25
CA GLU A 35 -5.27 23.27 -1.15
C GLU A 35 -4.96 24.10 -2.38
N ARG A 36 -5.38 23.57 -3.53
CA ARG A 36 -5.37 24.27 -4.80
C ARG A 36 -6.57 23.85 -5.64
N GLU A 37 -7.22 24.81 -6.28
CA GLU A 37 -8.27 24.55 -7.26
C GLU A 37 -7.77 23.56 -8.32
N THR A 38 -8.54 22.53 -8.63
CA THR A 38 -8.17 21.48 -9.59
C THR A 38 -7.79 22.07 -10.95
N SER A 39 -8.48 23.13 -11.37
CA SER A 39 -8.21 23.83 -12.63
C SER A 39 -6.85 24.53 -12.69
N GLN A 40 -6.16 24.67 -11.55
CA GLN A 40 -4.80 25.22 -11.46
C GLN A 40 -3.72 24.14 -11.37
N LEU A 41 -4.10 22.86 -11.36
CA LEU A 41 -3.17 21.73 -11.46
C LEU A 41 -2.95 21.44 -12.95
N GLU A 42 -1.74 21.65 -13.46
CA GLU A 42 -1.48 21.52 -14.91
C GLU A 42 -1.21 20.07 -15.32
N GLU A 43 -0.62 19.27 -14.45
CA GLU A 43 -0.28 17.88 -14.73
C GLU A 43 -1.50 16.97 -14.56
N ARG A 44 -1.70 16.07 -15.51
CA ARG A 44 -2.83 15.14 -15.56
C ARG A 44 -2.34 13.72 -15.78
N ARG A 45 -3.05 12.74 -15.24
CA ARG A 45 -2.82 11.32 -15.53
C ARG A 45 -3.75 10.87 -16.65
N GLU A 46 -3.35 11.16 -17.89
CA GLU A 46 -4.09 10.82 -19.11
C GLU A 46 -4.30 9.30 -19.31
N ASP A 47 -3.53 8.47 -18.61
CA ASP A 47 -3.69 7.02 -18.58
C ASP A 47 -4.72 6.53 -17.55
N VAL A 48 -5.22 7.42 -16.68
CA VAL A 48 -6.17 7.12 -15.61
C VAL A 48 -7.54 7.70 -15.96
N GLU A 49 -8.58 6.89 -15.83
CA GLU A 49 -9.97 7.33 -15.93
C GLU A 49 -10.71 7.06 -14.62
N VAL A 50 -11.52 8.02 -14.19
CA VAL A 50 -12.41 7.88 -13.04
C VAL A 50 -13.86 7.93 -13.49
N ASP A 51 -14.66 6.96 -13.05
CA ASP A 51 -16.11 6.99 -13.29
C ASP A 51 -16.75 8.08 -12.41
N THR A 52 -17.05 9.22 -13.03
CA THR A 52 -17.71 10.37 -12.42
C THR A 52 -18.76 10.94 -13.37
N ARG A 53 -19.82 11.52 -12.79
CA ARG A 53 -20.94 12.13 -13.50
C ARG A 53 -20.84 13.65 -13.59
N ASP A 54 -20.22 14.26 -12.58
CA ASP A 54 -20.31 15.70 -12.34
C ASP A 54 -19.01 16.43 -12.68
N PHE A 55 -17.92 15.70 -12.96
CA PHE A 55 -16.59 16.26 -13.17
C PHE A 55 -15.86 15.66 -14.37
N GLU A 56 -14.67 16.18 -14.68
CA GLU A 56 -13.77 15.60 -15.67
C GLU A 56 -13.31 14.21 -15.24
N ARG A 57 -13.21 13.28 -16.19
CA ARG A 57 -12.83 11.89 -15.92
C ARG A 57 -11.33 11.68 -15.76
N ILE A 58 -10.53 12.59 -16.29
CA ILE A 58 -9.07 12.50 -16.28
C ILE A 58 -8.58 13.28 -15.06
N PRO A 59 -7.99 12.62 -14.06
CA PRO A 59 -7.60 13.27 -12.84
C PRO A 59 -6.33 14.12 -13.01
N HIS A 60 -6.27 15.18 -12.23
CA HIS A 60 -5.13 16.07 -12.07
C HIS A 60 -4.19 15.58 -10.97
N VAL A 61 -2.90 15.79 -11.16
CA VAL A 61 -1.86 15.42 -10.19
C VAL A 61 -1.74 16.51 -9.14
N VAL A 62 -2.00 16.13 -7.89
CA VAL A 62 -1.78 16.99 -6.71
C VAL A 62 -0.33 16.89 -6.24
N ALA A 63 0.17 15.66 -6.10
CA ALA A 63 1.52 15.37 -5.64
C ALA A 63 1.95 13.96 -6.08
N THR A 64 3.26 13.77 -6.25
CA THR A 64 3.86 12.45 -6.52
C THR A 64 5.07 12.24 -5.62
N GLY A 65 5.30 10.99 -5.21
CA GLY A 65 6.57 10.56 -4.65
C GLY A 65 6.78 9.07 -4.79
N GLU A 66 8.00 8.63 -4.51
CA GLU A 66 8.44 7.25 -4.72
C GLU A 66 9.44 6.87 -3.62
N THR A 67 9.30 5.66 -3.07
CA THR A 67 10.27 5.14 -2.12
C THR A 67 11.62 4.85 -2.80
N PRO A 68 12.73 4.80 -2.04
CA PRO A 68 13.91 4.07 -2.50
C PRO A 68 13.56 2.58 -2.73
N LEU A 69 14.52 1.82 -3.27
CA LEU A 69 14.39 0.37 -3.38
C LEU A 69 14.40 -0.26 -1.97
N ILE A 70 13.31 -0.93 -1.61
CA ILE A 70 13.08 -1.50 -0.27
C ILE A 70 12.67 -2.97 -0.35
N ARG A 71 12.62 -3.63 0.81
CA ARG A 71 12.18 -5.03 0.96
C ARG A 71 11.17 -5.13 2.12
N LEU A 72 10.13 -5.93 1.92
CA LEU A 72 9.11 -6.15 2.95
C LEU A 72 9.70 -6.90 4.16
N ASP A 73 10.53 -7.92 3.89
CA ASP A 73 11.26 -8.67 4.90
C ASP A 73 10.37 -9.25 6.02
N GLY A 74 9.11 -9.59 5.71
CA GLY A 74 8.15 -10.10 6.70
C GLY A 74 7.55 -9.05 7.64
N ALA A 75 7.79 -7.76 7.36
CA ALA A 75 7.06 -6.67 8.00
C ALA A 75 5.63 -6.56 7.44
N ARG A 76 4.74 -5.95 8.21
CA ARG A 76 3.48 -5.39 7.72
C ARG A 76 3.73 -4.00 7.15
N ALA A 77 3.05 -3.69 6.06
CA ALA A 77 3.16 -2.42 5.35
C ALA A 77 1.85 -1.65 5.43
N ARG A 78 1.86 -0.49 6.09
CA ARG A 78 0.65 0.32 6.31
C ARG A 78 0.90 1.80 6.07
N LEU A 79 -0.17 2.53 5.79
CA LEU A 79 -0.11 3.96 5.52
C LEU A 79 -0.44 4.82 6.75
N PHE A 80 0.32 5.89 6.94
CA PHE A 80 0.23 6.81 8.07
C PHE A 80 0.46 8.25 7.63
N GLY A 81 0.05 9.21 8.46
CA GLY A 81 0.35 10.63 8.26
C GLY A 81 1.70 11.08 8.82
N ASP A 82 2.47 10.21 9.45
CA ASP A 82 3.81 10.51 9.96
C ASP A 82 4.73 9.29 9.96
N ALA A 83 6.02 9.53 10.22
CA ALA A 83 7.03 8.49 10.28
C ALA A 83 6.93 7.62 11.54
N GLU A 84 6.39 8.20 12.62
CA GLU A 84 6.19 7.55 13.92
C GLU A 84 5.02 6.55 13.91
N GLY A 85 4.13 6.61 12.90
CA GLY A 85 2.98 5.72 12.77
C GLY A 85 1.84 6.07 13.72
N THR A 86 1.70 7.35 14.09
CA THR A 86 0.74 7.81 15.11
C THR A 86 -0.38 8.67 14.54
N ARG A 87 -0.17 9.31 13.38
CA ARG A 87 -1.16 10.19 12.75
C ARG A 87 -1.90 9.51 11.59
N GLY A 88 -3.16 9.87 11.44
CA GLY A 88 -3.95 9.61 10.24
C GLY A 88 -3.53 10.52 9.08
N TRP A 89 -4.10 10.30 7.91
CA TRP A 89 -3.81 11.08 6.70
C TRP A 89 -5.08 11.38 5.91
N SER A 90 -5.00 12.30 4.95
CA SER A 90 -6.14 12.73 4.14
C SER A 90 -5.74 13.05 2.70
N VAL A 91 -6.69 12.86 1.79
CA VAL A 91 -6.62 13.17 0.36
C VAL A 91 -8.00 13.60 -0.13
N ASP A 92 -8.08 14.55 -1.06
CA ASP A 92 -9.40 15.04 -1.51
C ASP A 92 -10.13 14.07 -2.43
N ASN A 93 -9.46 13.32 -3.30
CA ASN A 93 -10.12 12.19 -3.95
C ASN A 93 -9.37 10.90 -3.65
N PHE A 94 -8.24 10.63 -4.29
CA PHE A 94 -7.56 9.36 -4.04
C PHE A 94 -6.06 9.43 -4.28
N VAL A 95 -5.36 8.45 -3.72
CA VAL A 95 -3.97 8.15 -4.02
C VAL A 95 -3.91 6.91 -4.87
N LEU A 96 -3.29 7.00 -6.04
CA LEU A 96 -2.88 5.85 -6.83
C LEU A 96 -1.54 5.33 -6.31
N LEU A 97 -1.50 4.06 -5.95
CA LEU A 97 -0.33 3.35 -5.46
C LEU A 97 0.14 2.38 -6.54
N GLU A 98 1.39 2.52 -6.97
CA GLU A 98 2.02 1.66 -7.97
C GLU A 98 3.23 0.97 -7.37
N VAL A 99 3.25 -0.36 -7.42
CA VAL A 99 4.38 -1.17 -6.95
C VAL A 99 5.24 -1.51 -8.14
N LEU A 100 6.52 -1.14 -8.06
CA LEU A 100 7.50 -1.31 -9.14
C LEU A 100 8.57 -2.32 -8.73
N ASP A 101 9.04 -3.14 -9.66
CA ASP A 101 10.20 -4.00 -9.45
C ASP A 101 11.51 -3.18 -9.42
N GLU A 102 12.63 -3.86 -9.19
CA GLU A 102 13.96 -3.26 -9.20
C GLU A 102 14.35 -2.64 -10.56
N GLN A 103 13.74 -3.10 -11.65
CA GLN A 103 13.93 -2.55 -13.00
C GLN A 103 12.95 -1.41 -13.32
N GLY A 104 12.09 -1.01 -12.37
CA GLY A 104 11.07 0.01 -12.56
C GLY A 104 9.84 -0.44 -13.34
N ARG A 105 9.67 -1.75 -13.56
CA ARG A 105 8.47 -2.31 -14.20
C ARG A 105 7.35 -2.41 -13.18
N LEU A 106 6.15 -2.09 -13.61
CA LEU A 106 4.96 -2.21 -12.79
C LEU A 106 4.67 -3.68 -12.46
N ILE A 107 4.44 -3.95 -11.17
CA ILE A 107 4.00 -5.24 -10.64
C ILE A 107 2.52 -5.22 -10.29
N ARG A 108 2.05 -4.20 -9.56
CA ARG A 108 0.66 -4.06 -9.11
C ARG A 108 0.28 -2.59 -8.97
N ARG A 109 -1.04 -2.35 -8.96
CA ARG A 109 -1.64 -1.06 -8.65
C ARG A 109 -2.75 -1.22 -7.63
N ALA A 110 -3.00 -0.18 -6.87
CA ALA A 110 -4.15 -0.03 -6.00
C ALA A 110 -4.49 1.46 -5.86
N SER A 111 -5.68 1.75 -5.36
CA SER A 111 -6.12 3.09 -5.00
C SER A 111 -6.55 3.12 -3.53
N ALA A 112 -6.40 4.26 -2.88
CA ALA A 112 -7.00 4.53 -1.58
C ALA A 112 -7.57 5.94 -1.57
N GLY A 113 -8.85 6.06 -1.21
CA GLY A 113 -9.55 7.35 -1.28
C GLY A 113 -11.02 7.22 -1.62
N PHE A 114 -11.63 8.38 -1.84
CA PHE A 114 -12.97 8.56 -2.33
C PHE A 114 -12.96 8.68 -3.86
N ALA A 115 -13.07 7.54 -4.54
CA ALA A 115 -13.30 7.45 -5.98
C ALA A 115 -14.19 6.24 -6.27
N GLN A 116 -15.15 6.37 -7.19
CA GLN A 116 -16.12 5.30 -7.48
C GLN A 116 -15.47 4.11 -8.19
N THR A 117 -14.85 4.37 -9.34
CA THR A 117 -14.16 3.37 -10.14
C THR A 117 -12.98 4.05 -10.81
N VAL A 118 -11.78 3.52 -10.57
CA VAL A 118 -10.53 3.98 -11.17
C VAL A 118 -10.10 2.93 -12.19
N GLN A 119 -9.79 3.36 -13.41
CA GLN A 119 -9.38 2.50 -14.52
C GLN A 119 -8.06 3.01 -15.11
N ILE A 120 -7.23 2.09 -15.58
CA ILE A 120 -6.05 2.40 -16.39
C ILE A 120 -6.08 1.51 -17.64
N GLY A 121 -6.33 2.11 -18.80
CA GLY A 121 -6.66 1.36 -20.01
C GLY A 121 -7.92 0.52 -19.81
N ALA A 122 -7.80 -0.81 -19.93
CA ALA A 122 -8.93 -1.74 -19.73
C ALA A 122 -9.00 -2.31 -18.30
N ASP A 123 -8.04 -1.99 -17.44
CA ASP A 123 -7.88 -2.62 -16.12
C ASP A 123 -8.54 -1.78 -15.03
N HIS A 124 -9.28 -2.44 -14.14
CA HIS A 124 -9.77 -1.84 -12.90
C HIS A 124 -8.64 -1.75 -11.86
N VAL A 125 -8.56 -0.64 -11.15
CA VAL A 125 -7.64 -0.46 -10.03
C VAL A 125 -8.37 -0.73 -8.72
N ASP A 126 -7.95 -1.78 -8.01
CA ASP A 126 -8.56 -2.17 -6.74
C ASP A 126 -8.45 -1.06 -5.68
N ASN A 127 -9.49 -0.88 -4.88
CA ASN A 127 -9.43 0.00 -3.70
C ASN A 127 -8.98 -0.80 -2.46
N VAL A 128 -7.93 -0.34 -1.78
CA VAL A 128 -7.30 -0.99 -0.61
C VAL A 128 -7.68 -0.35 0.73
N GLY A 129 -8.71 0.50 0.75
CA GLY A 129 -9.23 1.14 1.96
C GLY A 129 -10.73 1.45 1.88
N PRO A 130 -11.30 2.12 2.89
CA PRO A 130 -12.64 2.66 2.78
C PRO A 130 -12.70 3.77 1.72
N MET A 131 -13.90 3.98 1.16
CA MET A 131 -14.19 5.21 0.39
C MET A 131 -14.28 6.38 1.37
N SER A 132 -13.17 7.08 1.58
CA SER A 132 -13.04 8.18 2.53
C SER A 132 -12.04 9.23 2.05
N PHE A 133 -12.18 10.45 2.55
CA PHE A 133 -11.22 11.54 2.39
C PHE A 133 -10.16 11.57 3.50
N THR A 134 -10.45 10.91 4.62
CA THR A 134 -9.60 10.87 5.82
C THR A 134 -9.48 9.43 6.31
N PHE A 135 -8.28 9.06 6.74
CA PHE A 135 -7.93 7.72 7.15
C PHE A 135 -7.30 7.71 8.54
N GLU A 136 -7.66 6.72 9.34
CA GLU A 136 -7.04 6.49 10.64
C GLU A 136 -5.59 5.99 10.48
N PRO A 137 -4.72 6.16 11.51
CA PRO A 137 -3.35 5.67 11.45
C PRO A 137 -3.29 4.17 11.16
N GLY A 138 -2.68 3.78 10.04
CA GLY A 138 -2.49 2.38 9.67
C GLY A 138 -3.75 1.67 9.16
N GLU A 139 -4.83 2.40 8.86
CA GLU A 139 -6.08 1.84 8.36
C GLU A 139 -5.91 1.14 7.00
N VAL A 140 -5.10 1.72 6.11
CA VAL A 140 -4.80 1.14 4.80
C VAL A 140 -3.59 0.22 4.92
N ASP A 141 -3.81 -1.08 4.71
CA ASP A 141 -2.80 -2.14 4.78
C ASP A 141 -2.43 -2.64 3.38
N LEU A 142 -1.18 -2.43 3.00
CA LEU A 142 -0.63 -2.79 1.69
C LEU A 142 0.13 -4.13 1.73
N THR A 143 0.16 -4.83 2.86
CA THR A 143 1.05 -5.99 3.03
C THR A 143 0.86 -7.05 1.94
N SER A 144 -0.39 -7.36 1.58
CA SER A 144 -0.72 -8.42 0.62
C SER A 144 -0.40 -8.06 -0.84
N MET A 145 -0.25 -6.77 -1.17
CA MET A 145 0.08 -6.35 -2.54
C MET A 145 1.59 -6.29 -2.80
N LEU A 146 2.41 -6.27 -1.75
CA LEU A 146 3.85 -6.07 -1.88
C LEU A 146 4.61 -7.41 -2.08
N PRO A 147 5.73 -7.42 -2.83
CA PRO A 147 6.59 -8.59 -2.92
C PRO A 147 7.25 -8.95 -1.58
N ASP A 148 7.01 -10.16 -1.09
CA ASP A 148 7.59 -10.66 0.17
C ASP A 148 9.11 -10.85 0.09
N SER A 149 9.60 -11.38 -1.04
CA SER A 149 10.98 -11.87 -1.18
C SER A 149 11.85 -11.07 -2.15
N ALA A 150 11.28 -10.10 -2.88
CA ALA A 150 11.98 -9.31 -3.88
C ALA A 150 12.04 -7.83 -3.50
N PRO A 151 13.09 -7.09 -3.88
CA PRO A 151 13.10 -5.64 -3.78
C PRO A 151 12.00 -5.00 -4.64
N PHE A 152 11.44 -3.90 -4.16
CA PHE A 152 10.45 -3.13 -4.88
C PHE A 152 10.55 -1.64 -4.52
N LYS A 153 9.86 -0.81 -5.30
CA LYS A 153 9.54 0.56 -4.94
C LYS A 153 8.02 0.73 -4.87
N VAL A 154 7.57 1.69 -4.06
CA VAL A 154 6.19 2.14 -4.07
C VAL A 154 6.18 3.58 -4.57
N ARG A 155 5.45 3.82 -5.66
CA ARG A 155 5.11 5.16 -6.13
C ARG A 155 3.70 5.50 -5.68
N ALA A 156 3.53 6.71 -5.17
CA ALA A 156 2.23 7.26 -4.82
C ALA A 156 1.99 8.52 -5.66
N THR A 157 0.77 8.65 -6.20
CA THR A 157 0.31 9.87 -6.86
C THR A 157 -1.04 10.25 -6.27
N ALA A 158 -1.11 11.40 -5.60
CA ALA A 158 -2.39 11.98 -5.19
C ALA A 158 -3.07 12.61 -6.41
N LEU A 159 -4.31 12.20 -6.63
CA LEU A 159 -5.11 12.51 -7.80
C LEU A 159 -6.43 13.14 -7.39
N ASP A 160 -6.82 14.14 -8.17
CA ASP A 160 -8.03 14.93 -7.96
C ASP A 160 -8.84 15.02 -9.25
N VAL A 161 -10.16 14.87 -9.16
CA VAL A 161 -11.08 14.90 -10.30
C VAL A 161 -11.95 16.16 -10.33
N GLY A 162 -11.83 17.08 -9.38
CA GLY A 162 -12.56 18.34 -9.40
C GLY A 162 -12.66 19.02 -8.03
N GLY A 163 -12.94 20.32 -8.03
CA GLY A 163 -12.98 21.13 -6.82
C GLY A 163 -11.58 21.56 -6.39
N VAL A 164 -11.08 21.00 -5.28
CA VAL A 164 -9.84 21.43 -4.65
C VAL A 164 -8.96 20.23 -4.31
N GLY A 165 -7.85 20.10 -5.03
CA GLY A 165 -6.84 19.08 -4.75
C GLY A 165 -6.00 19.44 -3.52
N ARG A 166 -5.87 18.48 -2.61
CA ARG A 166 -4.93 18.51 -1.48
C ARG A 166 -4.54 17.10 -1.04
N VAL A 167 -3.42 16.99 -0.36
CA VAL A 167 -3.02 15.77 0.35
C VAL A 167 -2.22 16.13 1.59
N SER A 168 -2.44 15.44 2.70
CA SER A 168 -1.56 15.56 3.87
C SER A 168 -0.24 14.84 3.62
N ASP A 169 0.67 14.87 4.59
CA ASP A 169 1.77 13.92 4.57
C ASP A 169 1.24 12.48 4.50
N LEU A 170 1.94 11.63 3.76
CA LEU A 170 1.66 10.20 3.63
C LEU A 170 2.97 9.43 3.73
N TYR A 171 3.00 8.46 4.65
CA TYR A 171 4.14 7.60 4.91
C TYR A 171 3.75 6.14 4.73
N LEU A 172 4.62 5.37 4.09
CA LEU A 172 4.64 3.92 4.18
C LEU A 172 5.48 3.51 5.37
N VAL A 173 4.88 2.86 6.36
CA VAL A 173 5.59 2.33 7.52
C VAL A 173 5.60 0.80 7.47
N LEU A 174 6.81 0.24 7.52
CA LEU A 174 7.06 -1.19 7.60
C LEU A 174 7.33 -1.56 9.06
N GLY A 175 6.37 -2.22 9.72
CA GLY A 175 6.45 -2.65 11.11
C GLY A 175 6.43 -4.17 11.24
N TYR A 176 7.23 -4.74 12.14
CA TYR A 176 7.16 -6.18 12.45
C TYR A 176 6.05 -6.42 13.47
N PRO A 177 5.24 -7.48 13.32
CA PRO A 177 4.28 -7.83 14.36
C PRO A 177 5.05 -8.03 15.67
N GLU A 178 4.65 -7.30 16.72
CA GLU A 178 5.12 -7.61 18.06
C GLU A 178 4.75 -9.06 18.35
N ARG A 179 5.69 -9.84 18.90
CA ARG A 179 5.34 -11.15 19.44
C ARG A 179 4.20 -10.93 20.42
N GLU A 180 3.04 -11.52 20.17
CA GLU A 180 2.01 -11.63 21.20
C GLU A 180 2.66 -12.31 22.41
N ALA A 181 2.96 -11.50 23.42
CA ALA A 181 3.47 -11.97 24.70
C ALA A 181 2.28 -12.58 25.44
N GLY A 182 1.94 -13.84 25.15
CA GLY A 182 0.93 -14.55 25.92
C GLY A 182 0.18 -15.62 25.15
N ASP A 183 0.83 -16.72 24.80
CA ASP A 183 0.15 -18.01 24.71
C ASP A 183 1.00 -19.14 25.32
N ASP A 184 1.57 -18.82 26.49
CA ASP A 184 2.29 -19.74 27.40
C ASP A 184 1.31 -20.39 28.39
N LEU A 185 0.07 -20.67 27.97
CA LEU A 185 -0.91 -21.45 28.74
C LEU A 185 -1.10 -22.88 28.21
N ARG A 186 -0.19 -23.35 27.37
CA ARG A 186 -0.19 -24.72 26.86
C ARG A 186 0.99 -25.49 27.44
N ASP A 187 1.01 -25.70 28.75
CA ASP A 187 1.74 -26.76 29.47
C ASP A 187 1.41 -26.75 30.99
N GLN A 188 0.12 -26.84 31.34
CA GLN A 188 -0.34 -27.28 32.68
C GLN A 188 -1.21 -28.52 32.55
#